data_AF-W2TFU3-F1
#
_entry.id   AF-W2TFU3-F1
#
_cell.length_a   1.000
_cell.length_b   1.000
_cell.length_c   1.000
_cell.angle_alpha   90.00
_cell.angle_beta   90.00
_cell.angle_gamma   90.00
#
_symmetry.space_group_name_H-M   'P 1'
#
loop_
_entity.id
_entity.type
_entity.pdbx_description
1 polymer ?
#
loop_
_entity_poly.entity_id
_entity_poly.type
_entity_poly.pdbx_seq_one_letter_code
_entity_poly.pdbx_strand_id
1 'polypeptide(L)' 'MENETKAISEVDVLLDTGAETSFIDSSLAAKLDLPVLEHKTIRLYTFESKKTKQEKCALVTFEGWDDEGTLHSLDLS' A
#
# COMPACT_ATOMS: atom_id res chain seq x y z
N MET A 1 0.18 18.94 -25.38
CA MET A 1 0.79 17.71 -24.85
C MET A 1 1.08 18.03 -23.41
N GLU A 2 0.15 17.70 -22.52
CA GLU A 2 0.28 18.00 -21.10
C GLU A 2 1.30 17.02 -20.54
N ASN A 3 2.48 17.52 -20.17
CA ASN A 3 3.42 16.76 -19.37
C ASN A 3 2.81 16.67 -17.97
N GLU A 4 2.03 15.63 -17.71
CA GLU A 4 1.56 15.29 -16.38
C GLU A 4 2.79 14.99 -15.51
N THR A 5 3.30 16.02 -14.85
CA THR A 5 4.41 15.89 -13.92
C THR A 5 3.79 15.38 -12.63
N LYS A 6 3.70 14.04 -12.49
CA LYS A 6 3.18 13.42 -11.28
C LYS A 6 4.10 13.85 -10.13
N ALA A 7 3.53 14.56 -9.15
CA ALA A 7 4.31 15.07 -8.03
C ALA A 7 4.82 13.89 -7.19
N ILE A 8 6.14 13.82 -6.99
CA ILE A 8 6.76 12.81 -6.14
C ILE A 8 6.57 13.24 -4.68
N SER A 9 6.11 12.32 -3.84
CA SER A 9 5.95 12.53 -2.40
C SER A 9 6.83 11.53 -1.66
N GLU A 10 7.59 12.03 -0.68
CA GLU A 10 8.31 11.17 0.26
C GLU A 10 7.32 10.50 1.21
N VAL A 11 7.51 9.20 1.45
CA VAL A 11 6.64 8.39 2.31
C VAL A 11 7.49 7.53 3.23
N ASP A 12 7.06 7.43 4.49
CA ASP A 12 7.67 6.51 5.45
C ASP A 12 7.15 5.10 5.20
N VAL A 13 8.07 4.14 5.01
CA VAL A 13 7.75 2.73 4.79
C VAL A 13 8.34 1.88 5.92
N LEU A 14 7.54 1.00 6.49
CA LEU A 14 8.00 -0.02 7.43
C LEU A 14 8.16 -1.35 6.71
N LEU A 15 9.40 -1.85 6.64
CA LEU A 15 9.69 -3.18 6.12
C LEU A 15 9.53 -4.21 7.26
N ASP A 16 8.46 -5.01 7.19
CA ASP A 16 8.15 -6.03 8.18
C ASP A 16 8.14 -7.42 7.53
N THR A 17 9.21 -8.20 7.74
CA THR A 17 9.31 -9.59 7.27
C THR A 17 8.41 -10.56 8.05
N GLY A 18 7.81 -10.12 9.16
CA GLY A 18 6.87 -10.89 9.95
C GLY A 18 5.42 -10.80 9.46
N ALA A 19 5.13 -9.90 8.52
CA ALA A 19 3.81 -9.72 7.93
C ALA A 19 3.60 -10.61 6.70
N GLU A 20 2.43 -11.24 6.59
CA GLU A 20 2.05 -12.04 5.41
C GLU A 20 1.70 -11.14 4.20
N THR A 21 1.26 -9.91 4.45
CA THR A 21 0.82 -8.99 3.40
C THR A 21 1.15 -7.54 3.78
N SER A 22 1.29 -6.70 2.76
CA SER A 22 1.65 -5.28 2.91
C SER A 22 0.40 -4.41 2.97
N PHE A 23 0.45 -3.37 3.78
CA PHE A 23 -0.67 -2.46 4.04
C PHE A 23 -0.31 -1.02 3.76
N ILE A 24 -1.30 -0.26 3.28
CA ILE A 24 -1.21 1.20 3.19
C ILE A 24 -2.41 1.83 3.86
N ASP A 25 -2.19 2.94 4.56
CA ASP A 25 -3.29 3.70 5.12
C ASP A 25 -4.17 4.29 4.00
N SER A 26 -5.49 4.18 4.16
CA SER A 26 -6.46 4.67 3.16
C SER A 26 -6.33 6.16 2.86
N SER A 27 -5.95 6.99 3.84
CA SER A 27 -5.76 8.42 3.64
C SER A 27 -4.46 8.71 2.88
N LEU A 28 -3.42 7.89 3.08
CA LEU A 28 -2.18 7.97 2.31
C LEU A 28 -2.39 7.52 0.86
N ALA A 29 -3.08 6.39 0.64
CA ALA A 29 -3.43 5.92 -0.69
C ALA A 29 -4.25 6.97 -1.48
N ALA A 30 -5.20 7.64 -0.81
CA ALA A 30 -5.98 8.72 -1.42
C ALA A 30 -5.13 9.96 -1.72
N LYS A 31 -4.18 10.35 -0.85
CA LYS A 31 -3.26 11.47 -1.09
C LYS A 31 -2.34 11.23 -2.27
N LEU A 32 -1.91 9.99 -2.46
CA LEU A 32 -1.06 9.56 -3.57
C LEU A 32 -1.85 9.25 -4.84
N ASP A 33 -3.19 9.36 -4.79
CA ASP A 33 -4.11 9.04 -5.88
C ASP A 33 -3.85 7.65 -6.47
N LEU A 34 -3.67 6.65 -5.60
CA LEU A 34 -3.37 5.29 -6.02
C LEU A 34 -4.61 4.64 -6.64
N PRO A 35 -4.47 3.98 -7.80
CA PRO A 35 -5.59 3.31 -8.45
C PRO A 35 -6.03 2.09 -7.63
N VAL A 36 -7.33 2.02 -7.34
CA VAL A 36 -7.95 0.82 -6.77
C VAL A 36 -8.19 -0.20 -7.87
N LEU A 37 -7.50 -1.33 -7.79
CA LEU A 37 -7.65 -2.43 -8.74
C LEU A 37 -8.87 -3.29 -8.41
N GLU A 38 -9.06 -3.61 -7.13
CA GLU A 38 -10.19 -4.40 -6.66
C GLU A 38 -10.46 -4.17 -5.18
N HIS A 39 -11.58 -4.71 -4.69
CA HIS A 39 -11.83 -4.83 -3.26
C HIS A 39 -11.82 -6.30 -2.84
N LYS A 40 -10.98 -6.63 -1.86
CA LYS A 40 -10.87 -7.98 -1.31
C LYS A 40 -11.16 -8.00 0.18
N THR A 41 -11.70 -9.11 0.67
CA THR A 41 -11.86 -9.33 2.11
C THR A 41 -10.64 -10.08 2.62
N ILE A 42 -9.88 -9.46 3.52
CA ILE A 42 -8.71 -10.06 4.14
C ILE A 42 -9.03 -10.57 5.54
N ARG A 43 -8.34 -11.64 5.95
CA ARG A 43 -8.38 -12.16 7.32
C ARG A 43 -7.07 -11.81 8.00
N LEU A 44 -7.14 -10.90 8.96
CA LEU A 44 -5.99 -10.44 9.72
C LEU A 44 -5.82 -11.28 10.99
N TYR A 45 -4.61 -11.81 11.15
CA TYR A 45 -4.12 -12.43 12.37
C TYR A 45 -3.08 -11.49 12.98
N THR A 46 -3.50 -10.70 13.96
CA THR A 46 -2.58 -9.83 14.72
C THR A 46 -2.16 -10.54 16.00
N PHE A 47 -0.88 -10.44 16.38
CA PHE A 47 -0.26 -11.15 17.52
C PHE A 47 -1.07 -11.08 18.83
N GLU A 48 -1.78 -9.98 19.08
CA GLU A 48 -2.53 -9.77 20.33
C GLU A 48 -4.03 -10.13 20.24
N SER A 49 -4.52 -10.58 19.08
CA SER A 49 -5.93 -10.93 18.91
C SER A 49 -6.17 -12.44 18.91
N LYS A 50 -6.99 -12.91 19.84
CA LYS A 50 -7.53 -14.30 19.81
C LYS A 50 -8.58 -14.50 18.70
N LYS A 51 -9.06 -13.42 18.06
CA LYS A 51 -10.09 -13.47 17.02
C LYS A 51 -9.53 -12.98 15.69
N THR A 52 -9.81 -13.73 14.64
CA THR A 52 -9.58 -13.26 13.27
C THR A 52 -10.43 -12.03 13.00
N LYS A 53 -9.80 -10.95 12.52
CA LYS A 53 -10.52 -9.78 12.04
C LYS A 53 -10.69 -9.92 10.54
N GLN A 54 -11.93 -9.89 10.05
CA GLN A 54 -12.21 -9.79 8.62
C GLN A 54 -12.43 -8.33 8.29
N GLU A 55 -11.64 -7.82 7.35
CA GLU A 55 -11.74 -6.45 6.87
C GLU A 55 -11.86 -6.42 5.36
N LYS A 56 -12.65 -5.47 4.84
CA LYS A 56 -12.75 -5.21 3.41
C LYS A 56 -11.73 -4.14 3.05
N CYS A 57 -10.76 -4.52 2.25
CA CYS A 57 -9.65 -3.68 1.83
C CYS A 57 -9.71 -3.41 0.33
N ALA A 58 -9.11 -2.29 -0.09
CA ALA A 58 -8.88 -1.99 -1.49
C ALA A 58 -7.47 -2.46 -1.85
N LEU A 59 -7.34 -3.22 -2.93
CA LEU A 59 -6.04 -3.53 -3.50
C LEU A 59 -5.62 -2.34 -4.38
N VAL A 60 -4.46 -1.77 -4.08
CA VAL A 60 -3.87 -0.68 -4.86
C VAL A 60 -2.46 -1.05 -5.29
N THR A 61 -2.01 -0.49 -6.41
CA THR A 61 -0.61 -0.60 -6.84
C THR A 61 0.11 0.70 -6.53
N PHE A 62 1.23 0.59 -5.80
CA PHE A 62 2.14 1.67 -5.49
C PHE A 62 3.38 1.57 -6.37
N GLU A 63 3.74 2.68 -7.00
CA GLU A 63 4.99 2.84 -7.74
C GLU A 63 5.87 3.84 -6.98
N GLY A 64 7.07 3.42 -6.60
CA GLY A 64 7.98 4.24 -5.80
C GLY A 64 9.44 4.02 -6.16
N TRP A 65 10.24 5.07 -6.02
CA TRP A 65 11.68 4.99 -6.20
C TRP A 65 12.36 4.74 -4.85
N ASP A 66 13.39 3.89 -4.85
CA ASP A 66 14.33 3.81 -3.74
C ASP A 66 15.44 4.88 -3.85
N ASP A 67 16.32 4.90 -2.85
CA ASP A 67 17.45 5.83 -2.77
C ASP A 67 18.56 5.54 -3.82
N GLU A 68 18.57 4.35 -4.40
CA GLU A 68 19.43 3.99 -5.54
C GLU A 68 18.82 4.42 -6.90
N GLY A 69 17.58 4.94 -6.90
CA GLY A 69 16.87 5.38 -8.10
C GLY A 69 16.17 4.25 -8.86
N THR A 70 16.06 3.07 -8.26
CA THR A 70 15.32 1.93 -8.82
C THR A 70 13.83 2.12 -8.59
N LEU A 71 13.04 1.97 -9.65
CA LEU A 71 11.59 1.98 -9.57
C LEU A 71 11.06 0.60 -9.15
N HIS A 72 10.26 0.58 -8.10
CA HIS A 72 9.58 -0.60 -7.58
C HIS A 72 8.08 -0.47 -7.76
N SER A 73 7.41 -1.61 -7.98
CA SER A 73 5.96 -1.72 -8.01
C SER A 73 5.52 -2.71 -6.94
N LEU A 74 4.62 -2.28 -6.07
CA LEU A 74 4.17 -3.01 -4.88
C LEU A 74 2.64 -3.02 -4.83
N ASP A 75 2.06 -4.19 -4.60
CA ASP A 75 0.62 -4.33 -4.36
C ASP A 75 0.33 -4.24 -2.86
N LEU A 76 -0.49 -3.27 -2.47
CA LEU A 76 -0.79 -2.93 -1.08
C LEU A 76 -2.30 -3.08 -0.82
N SER A 77 -2.65 -3.58 0.38
CA SER A 77 -4.04 -3.80 0.82
C SER A 77 -4.49 -2.77 1.85
#